data_AF-A0A4S4D284-F1
#
_entry.id   AF-A0A4S4D284-F1
#
_cell.length_a   1.000
_cell.length_b   1.000
_cell.length_c   1.000
_cell.angle_alpha   90.00
_cell.angle_beta   90.00
_cell.angle_gamma   90.00
#
_symmetry.space_group_name_H-M   'P 1'
#
loop_
_entity.id
_entity.type
_entity.pdbx_description
1 polymer ?
#
loop_
_entity_poly.entity_id
_entity_poly.type
_entity_poly.pdbx_seq_one_letter_code
_entity_poly.pdbx_strand_id
1 'polypeptide(L)'
;MIVCTHHWWSSYIAGVKGLHEKNVSTRITWENHSHTSTKTNSLIFRLQKHALNESEAYQYFVLRAQKIALSYGYEIINWEETFNNFGDKLSRKTVVHNWLGGGVAERVVAAGLRCIVSNQDKWYLDHLDTTWPEVYMNEPLTNITNPKQQELVIGGEVCMWGEQIDGSDIEQTIWPRAAAAAERLWSPYDNLAKDPRQITGRLAHFRCLLNQRGVAAAPLAGPGRVAPQDPVMSVCNAFVLSCTTDEERLINLYALNLSCSTQRSLYL
;
A
#
# COMPACT_ATOMS: atom_id res chain seq x y z
N MET A 1 35.38 9.20 2.73
CA MET A 1 34.01 9.23 2.15
C MET A 1 33.19 7.93 2.29
N ILE A 2 33.76 6.71 2.42
CA ILE A 2 33.03 5.53 2.97
C ILE A 2 32.59 5.83 4.41
N VAL A 3 33.48 6.48 5.16
CA VAL A 3 33.20 7.02 6.49
C VAL A 3 32.06 8.02 6.46
N CYS A 4 31.83 8.77 5.37
CA CYS A 4 30.79 9.80 5.30
C CYS A 4 29.39 9.22 5.04
N THR A 5 29.22 8.24 4.14
CA THR A 5 27.90 7.56 3.98
C THR A 5 27.62 6.60 5.14
N HIS A 6 28.67 5.98 5.70
CA HIS A 6 28.53 5.14 6.90
C HIS A 6 28.23 5.97 8.15
N HIS A 7 28.90 7.11 8.36
CA HIS A 7 28.53 8.05 9.42
C HIS A 7 27.14 8.59 9.17
N TRP A 8 26.81 9.00 7.94
CA TRP A 8 25.49 9.55 7.67
C TRP A 8 24.38 8.53 7.97
N TRP A 9 24.50 7.29 7.50
CA TRP A 9 23.52 6.24 7.83
C TRP A 9 23.54 5.83 9.30
N SER A 10 24.70 5.73 9.93
CA SER A 10 24.80 5.43 11.36
C SER A 10 24.17 6.54 12.20
N SER A 11 24.48 7.80 11.91
CA SER A 11 23.92 8.98 12.57
C SER A 11 22.43 9.14 12.27
N TYR A 12 21.99 8.82 11.05
CA TYR A 12 20.57 8.84 10.68
C TYR A 12 19.79 7.76 11.45
N ILE A 13 20.25 6.51 11.42
CA ILE A 13 19.62 5.39 12.16
C ILE A 13 19.63 5.66 13.67
N ALA A 14 20.75 6.18 14.21
CA ALA A 14 20.84 6.56 15.62
C ALA A 14 19.93 7.76 15.96
N GLY A 15 19.84 8.75 15.08
CA GLY A 15 18.96 9.91 15.23
C GLY A 15 17.49 9.53 15.23
N VAL A 16 17.08 8.64 14.32
CA VAL A 16 15.73 8.06 14.29
C VAL A 16 15.45 7.29 15.57
N LYS A 17 16.44 6.60 16.17
CA LYS A 17 16.29 5.95 17.48
C LYS A 17 16.02 6.90 18.62
N GLY A 18 16.60 8.09 18.57
CA GLY A 18 16.31 9.15 19.53
C GLY A 18 14.87 9.67 19.45
N LEU A 19 14.20 9.48 18.30
CA LEU A 19 12.83 9.96 18.06
C LEU A 19 11.76 8.86 18.15
N HIS A 20 12.11 7.60 17.86
CA HIS A 20 11.18 6.48 17.82
C HIS A 20 11.77 5.21 18.46
N GLU A 21 10.98 4.60 19.36
CA GLU A 21 11.41 3.44 20.15
C GLU A 21 11.36 2.10 19.38
N LYS A 22 10.65 1.99 18.25
CA LYS A 22 10.36 0.69 17.60
C LYS A 22 10.52 0.72 16.08
N ASN A 23 11.25 -0.28 15.58
CA ASN A 23 11.45 -0.71 14.19
C ASN A 23 11.95 0.37 13.19
N VAL A 24 13.13 0.16 12.63
CA VAL A 24 13.61 0.94 11.47
C VAL A 24 13.32 0.13 10.22
N SER A 25 12.33 0.59 9.47
CA SER A 25 12.16 0.17 8.09
C SER A 25 13.33 0.74 7.28
N THR A 26 14.33 -0.09 6.96
CA THR A 26 15.24 0.25 5.87
C THR A 26 14.51 -0.05 4.57
N ARG A 27 13.52 0.79 4.24
CA ARG A 27 12.96 0.90 2.88
C ARG A 27 14.05 1.51 2.00
N ILE A 28 15.09 0.74 1.74
CA ILE A 28 16.07 0.99 0.70
C ILE A 28 15.51 0.30 -0.53
N THR A 29 14.55 0.96 -1.17
CA THR A 29 14.20 0.63 -2.54
C THR A 29 15.38 1.04 -3.41
N TRP A 30 15.90 0.09 -4.17
CA TRP A 30 16.45 0.42 -5.47
C TRP A 30 15.32 0.16 -6.43
N GLU A 31 14.51 1.18 -6.70
CA GLU A 31 13.69 1.11 -7.90
C GLU A 31 14.62 0.93 -9.08
N ASN A 32 14.30 -0.05 -9.91
CA ASN A 32 14.96 -0.28 -11.18
C ASN A 32 14.57 0.82 -12.18
N HIS A 33 14.62 2.09 -11.76
CA HIS A 33 14.64 3.21 -12.67
C HIS A 33 16.00 3.18 -13.35
N SER A 34 16.01 2.56 -14.53
CA SER A 34 17.03 2.62 -15.58
C SER A 34 17.48 4.04 -15.99
N HIS A 35 17.05 5.08 -15.25
CA HIS A 35 17.32 6.48 -15.56
C HIS A 35 17.98 7.33 -14.47
N THR A 36 18.15 6.91 -13.21
CA THR A 36 18.62 7.86 -12.17
C THR A 36 19.78 7.47 -11.26
N SER A 37 20.35 6.25 -11.29
CA SER A 37 21.44 5.94 -10.35
C SER A 37 22.83 5.62 -10.93
N THR A 38 23.01 5.64 -12.25
CA THR A 38 24.34 5.44 -12.87
C THR A 38 25.08 6.74 -13.20
N LYS A 39 24.46 7.93 -13.03
CA LYS A 39 25.06 9.21 -13.47
C LYS A 39 25.87 9.96 -12.42
N THR A 40 26.13 9.38 -11.25
CA THR A 40 26.95 10.05 -10.23
C THR A 40 28.40 9.56 -10.34
N ASN A 41 29.32 10.42 -10.79
CA ASN A 41 30.76 10.11 -10.91
C ASN A 41 31.36 9.50 -9.63
N SER A 42 30.82 9.86 -8.46
CA SER A 42 31.28 9.33 -7.18
C SER A 42 30.84 7.88 -6.89
N LEU A 43 29.74 7.41 -7.49
CA LEU A 43 29.26 6.03 -7.37
C LEU A 43 30.11 5.13 -8.27
N ILE A 44 30.27 5.51 -9.54
CA ILE A 44 31.12 4.83 -10.53
C ILE A 44 32.56 4.68 -10.00
N PHE A 45 33.16 5.76 -9.49
CA PHE A 45 34.51 5.73 -8.91
C PHE A 45 34.65 4.76 -7.72
N ARG A 46 33.57 4.58 -6.93
CA ARG A 46 33.57 3.70 -5.75
C ARG A 46 33.29 2.23 -6.09
N LEU A 47 32.43 1.97 -7.06
CA LEU A 47 32.22 0.65 -7.66
C LEU A 47 33.54 0.12 -8.25
N GLN A 48 34.27 0.98 -8.96
CA GLN A 48 35.59 0.68 -9.52
C GLN A 48 36.66 0.42 -8.44
N LYS A 49 36.65 1.15 -7.32
CA LYS A 49 37.61 0.94 -6.22
C LYS A 49 37.46 -0.42 -5.52
N HIS A 50 36.25 -0.98 -5.51
CA HIS A 50 35.96 -2.29 -4.91
C HIS A 50 35.74 -3.41 -5.94
N ALA A 51 35.85 -3.11 -7.24
CA ALA A 51 35.58 -4.02 -8.34
C ALA A 51 34.19 -4.70 -8.25
N LEU A 52 33.17 -4.00 -7.76
CA LEU A 52 31.81 -4.52 -7.62
C LEU A 52 30.96 -4.13 -8.83
N ASN A 53 30.15 -5.06 -9.33
CA ASN A 53 29.07 -4.75 -10.25
C ASN A 53 27.85 -4.13 -9.52
N GLU A 54 26.84 -3.69 -10.26
CA GLU A 54 25.67 -3.00 -9.70
C GLU A 54 24.89 -3.86 -8.69
N SER A 55 24.71 -5.16 -8.99
CA SER A 55 24.02 -6.11 -8.10
C SER A 55 24.81 -6.35 -6.82
N GLU A 56 26.12 -6.54 -6.93
CA GLU A 56 27.02 -6.71 -5.80
C GLU A 56 27.07 -5.45 -4.93
N ALA A 57 26.99 -4.27 -5.53
CA ALA A 57 26.96 -3.01 -4.82
C ALA A 57 25.66 -2.78 -4.06
N TYR A 58 24.51 -3.11 -4.68
CA TYR A 58 23.22 -3.11 -4.01
C TYR A 58 23.22 -4.07 -2.81
N GLN A 59 23.66 -5.31 -3.02
CA GLN A 59 23.80 -6.30 -1.94
C GLN A 59 24.72 -5.80 -0.82
N TYR A 60 25.91 -5.31 -1.16
CA TYR A 60 26.86 -4.78 -0.18
C TYR A 60 26.25 -3.65 0.66
N PHE A 61 25.55 -2.72 0.00
CA PHE A 61 24.95 -1.57 0.66
C PHE A 61 23.84 -1.99 1.62
N VAL A 62 22.90 -2.83 1.17
CA VAL A 62 21.79 -3.28 1.99
C VAL A 62 22.27 -4.11 3.18
N LEU A 63 23.16 -5.10 2.97
CA LEU A 63 23.68 -5.92 4.06
C LEU A 63 24.46 -5.09 5.08
N ARG A 64 25.19 -4.06 4.62
CA ARG A 64 25.88 -3.12 5.52
C ARG A 64 24.89 -2.29 6.33
N ALA A 65 23.83 -1.77 5.72
CA ALA A 65 22.79 -1.02 6.41
C ALA A 65 22.06 -1.89 7.45
N GLN A 66 21.73 -3.14 7.08
CA GLN A 66 21.16 -4.13 8.00
C GLN A 66 22.06 -4.36 9.21
N LYS A 67 23.37 -4.57 9.00
CA LYS A 67 24.32 -4.78 10.10
C LYS A 67 24.34 -3.61 11.09
N ILE A 68 24.26 -2.38 10.60
CA ILE A 68 24.20 -1.17 11.45
C ILE A 68 22.89 -1.15 12.23
N ALA A 69 21.74 -1.31 11.57
CA ALA A 69 20.44 -1.28 12.23
C ALA A 69 20.30 -2.41 13.29
N LEU A 70 20.77 -3.61 12.97
CA LEU A 70 20.85 -4.73 13.91
C LEU A 70 21.75 -4.42 15.11
N SER A 71 22.86 -3.70 14.92
CA SER A 71 23.75 -3.31 16.03
C SER A 71 23.07 -2.33 17.01
N TYR A 72 22.06 -1.60 16.54
CA TYR A 72 21.21 -0.75 17.38
C TYR A 72 19.97 -1.48 17.91
N GLY A 73 19.83 -2.79 17.68
CA GLY A 73 18.70 -3.58 18.20
C GLY A 73 17.40 -3.42 17.41
N TYR A 74 17.46 -2.89 16.18
CA TYR A 74 16.29 -2.81 15.32
C TYR A 74 15.97 -4.14 14.65
N GLU A 75 14.67 -4.36 14.42
CA GLU A 75 14.21 -5.31 13.41
C GLU A 75 14.33 -4.67 12.02
N ILE A 76 14.60 -5.51 11.02
CA ILE A 76 14.79 -5.06 9.64
C ILE A 76 13.54 -5.42 8.85
N ILE A 77 12.98 -4.44 8.14
CA ILE A 77 11.96 -4.66 7.11
C ILE A 77 12.57 -4.26 5.78
N ASN A 78 12.57 -5.17 4.80
CA ASN A 78 13.02 -4.89 3.44
C ASN A 78 12.00 -5.39 2.42
N TRP A 79 11.97 -4.72 1.27
CA TRP A 79 11.24 -5.22 0.12
C TRP A 79 11.81 -6.55 -0.40
N GLU A 80 10.95 -7.31 -1.07
CA GLU A 80 11.20 -8.68 -1.51
C GLU A 80 12.40 -8.87 -2.42
N GLU A 81 12.90 -7.84 -3.10
CA GLU A 81 14.11 -7.90 -3.93
C GLU A 81 15.32 -8.37 -3.12
N THR A 82 15.38 -8.01 -1.84
CA THR A 82 16.46 -8.48 -0.95
C THR A 82 16.41 -9.99 -0.72
N PHE A 83 15.20 -10.54 -0.61
CA PHE A 83 14.99 -11.99 -0.51
C PHE A 83 15.27 -12.69 -1.84
N ASN A 84 14.75 -12.14 -2.93
CA ASN A 84 14.88 -12.72 -4.27
C ASN A 84 16.34 -12.75 -4.77
N ASN A 85 17.17 -11.77 -4.36
CA ASN A 85 18.53 -11.62 -4.89
C ASN A 85 19.66 -12.06 -3.94
N PHE A 86 19.43 -12.06 -2.62
CA PHE A 86 20.56 -12.24 -1.68
C PHE A 86 20.70 -13.66 -1.12
N GLY A 87 19.69 -14.52 -1.31
CA GLY A 87 19.73 -15.90 -0.86
C GLY A 87 19.96 -16.02 0.65
N ASP A 88 20.89 -16.89 1.03
CA ASP A 88 21.24 -17.21 2.43
C ASP A 88 21.98 -16.08 3.17
N LYS A 89 22.43 -15.05 2.47
CA LYS A 89 23.11 -13.89 3.06
C LYS A 89 22.16 -12.96 3.83
N LEU A 90 20.85 -13.08 3.60
CA LEU A 90 19.85 -12.26 4.29
C LEU A 90 19.73 -12.70 5.76
N SER A 91 19.74 -11.74 6.68
CA SER A 91 19.57 -12.02 8.11
C SER A 91 18.25 -12.74 8.38
N ARG A 92 18.27 -13.78 9.23
CA ARG A 92 17.06 -14.48 9.69
C ARG A 92 16.11 -13.61 10.52
N LYS A 93 16.59 -12.44 10.97
CA LYS A 93 15.76 -11.44 11.67
C LYS A 93 15.00 -10.52 10.72
N THR A 94 15.30 -10.56 9.42
CA THR A 94 14.64 -9.72 8.42
C THR A 94 13.19 -10.14 8.21
N VAL A 95 12.31 -9.15 8.22
CA VAL A 95 10.93 -9.24 7.75
C VAL A 95 10.92 -8.84 6.28
N VAL A 96 10.35 -9.69 5.43
CA VAL A 96 10.24 -9.42 3.99
C VAL A 96 8.89 -8.80 3.70
N HIS A 97 8.89 -7.66 3.01
CA HIS A 97 7.70 -6.95 2.57
C HIS A 97 7.43 -7.32 1.09
N ASN A 98 6.38 -8.10 0.86
CA ASN A 98 5.99 -8.57 -0.48
C ASN A 98 5.12 -7.53 -1.19
N TRP A 99 5.43 -7.26 -2.46
CA TRP A 99 4.67 -6.30 -3.28
C TRP A 99 4.52 -6.67 -4.77
N LEU A 100 5.51 -7.31 -5.41
CA LEU A 100 5.52 -7.46 -6.88
C LEU A 100 4.45 -8.43 -7.39
N GLY A 101 4.29 -9.59 -6.75
CA GLY A 101 3.38 -10.61 -7.25
C GLY A 101 3.17 -11.80 -6.32
N GLY A 102 2.28 -12.70 -6.75
CA GLY A 102 1.89 -13.89 -6.01
C GLY A 102 3.05 -14.87 -5.77
N GLY A 103 2.95 -15.61 -4.66
CA GLY A 103 3.87 -16.71 -4.32
C GLY A 103 5.18 -16.31 -3.65
N VAL A 104 5.55 -15.03 -3.59
CA VAL A 104 6.74 -14.58 -2.84
C VAL A 104 6.51 -14.80 -1.34
N ALA A 105 5.35 -14.41 -0.81
CA ALA A 105 5.00 -14.61 0.60
C ALA A 105 5.13 -16.09 0.99
N GLU A 106 4.61 -17.01 0.17
CA GLU A 106 4.75 -18.46 0.34
C GLU A 106 6.22 -18.90 0.42
N ARG A 107 7.07 -18.44 -0.51
CA ARG A 107 8.51 -18.76 -0.50
C ARG A 107 9.23 -18.19 0.72
N VAL A 108 8.88 -16.98 1.15
CA VAL A 108 9.48 -16.32 2.33
C VAL A 108 9.17 -17.12 3.60
N VAL A 109 7.90 -17.49 3.82
CA VAL A 109 7.51 -18.27 5.00
C VAL A 109 8.03 -19.70 4.92
N ALA A 110 8.12 -20.30 3.72
CA ALA A 110 8.76 -21.59 3.52
C ALA A 110 10.27 -21.56 3.84
N ALA A 111 10.93 -20.43 3.59
CA ALA A 111 12.31 -20.21 4.01
C ALA A 111 12.44 -19.97 5.53
N GLY A 112 11.34 -19.79 6.27
CA GLY A 112 11.33 -19.53 7.72
C GLY A 112 11.57 -18.07 8.09
N LEU A 113 11.28 -17.14 7.18
CA LEU A 113 11.34 -15.69 7.42
C LEU A 113 9.94 -15.13 7.66
N ARG A 114 9.85 -14.03 8.40
CA ARG A 114 8.60 -13.29 8.60
C ARG A 114 8.26 -12.48 7.35
N CYS A 115 6.96 -12.30 7.08
CA CYS A 115 6.45 -11.60 5.91
C CYS A 115 5.36 -10.59 6.26
N ILE A 116 5.40 -9.43 5.61
CA ILE A 116 4.29 -8.47 5.49
C ILE A 116 3.82 -8.50 4.04
N VAL A 117 2.51 -8.63 3.82
CA VAL A 117 1.92 -8.69 2.46
C VAL A 117 1.38 -7.32 2.05
N SER A 118 1.76 -6.86 0.85
CA SER A 118 1.30 -5.60 0.22
C SER A 118 1.29 -5.72 -1.30
N ASN A 119 0.69 -6.79 -1.82
CA ASN A 119 0.64 -7.04 -3.25
C ASN A 119 0.05 -5.84 -4.03
N GLN A 120 0.81 -5.36 -5.01
CA GLN A 120 0.46 -4.18 -5.79
C GLN A 120 -0.87 -4.32 -6.55
N ASP A 121 -1.22 -5.55 -6.95
CA ASP A 121 -2.44 -5.80 -7.74
C ASP A 121 -3.74 -5.47 -7.00
N LYS A 122 -3.71 -5.42 -5.67
CA LYS A 122 -4.90 -5.25 -4.83
C LYS A 122 -4.73 -4.29 -3.67
N TRP A 123 -3.54 -4.12 -3.11
CA TRP A 123 -3.30 -3.30 -1.91
C TRP A 123 -2.47 -2.03 -2.18
N TYR A 124 -2.25 -1.67 -3.43
CA TYR A 124 -1.80 -0.32 -3.80
C TYR A 124 -3.01 0.56 -4.08
N LEU A 125 -3.11 1.68 -3.36
CA LEU A 125 -4.26 2.58 -3.40
C LEU A 125 -4.13 3.62 -4.52
N ASP A 126 -2.92 3.89 -5.01
CA ASP A 126 -2.67 4.69 -6.22
C ASP A 126 -3.19 4.03 -7.50
N HIS A 127 -3.40 2.71 -7.51
CA HIS A 127 -4.05 2.01 -8.61
C HIS A 127 -5.55 2.32 -8.63
N LEU A 128 -5.96 3.31 -9.43
CA LEU A 128 -7.33 3.84 -9.43
C LEU A 128 -8.37 2.88 -10.05
N ASP A 129 -7.92 1.88 -10.79
CA ASP A 129 -8.73 0.81 -11.37
C ASP A 129 -9.12 -0.29 -10.36
N THR A 130 -8.38 -0.39 -9.24
CA THR A 130 -8.65 -1.38 -8.19
C THR A 130 -9.81 -0.92 -7.31
N THR A 131 -10.91 -1.68 -7.36
CA THR A 131 -12.14 -1.37 -6.62
C THR A 131 -12.09 -1.85 -5.17
N TRP A 132 -12.86 -1.22 -4.26
CA TRP A 132 -12.88 -1.64 -2.84
C TRP A 132 -13.28 -3.13 -2.64
N PRO A 133 -14.16 -3.77 -3.44
CA PRO A 133 -14.42 -5.20 -3.32
C PRO A 133 -13.18 -6.04 -3.61
N GLU A 134 -12.36 -5.64 -4.58
CA GLU A 134 -11.10 -6.33 -4.89
C GLU A 134 -10.07 -6.19 -3.77
N VAL A 135 -9.96 -4.98 -3.19
CA VAL A 135 -9.13 -4.73 -2.00
C VAL A 135 -9.58 -5.63 -0.84
N TYR A 136 -10.90 -5.72 -0.62
CA TYR A 136 -11.48 -6.54 0.43
C TYR A 136 -11.25 -8.03 0.21
N MET A 137 -11.34 -8.53 -1.02
CA MET A 137 -11.25 -9.97 -1.33
C MET A 137 -9.82 -10.52 -1.35
N ASN A 138 -8.82 -9.65 -1.27
CA ASN A 138 -7.42 -10.05 -1.28
C ASN A 138 -7.03 -10.74 0.02
N GLU A 139 -6.60 -12.00 -0.07
CA GLU A 139 -6.29 -12.85 1.08
C GLU A 139 -4.77 -13.01 1.26
N PRO A 140 -4.16 -12.46 2.34
CA PRO A 140 -2.71 -12.52 2.54
C PRO A 140 -2.16 -13.94 2.73
N LEU A 141 -2.99 -14.90 3.14
CA LEU A 141 -2.57 -16.30 3.32
C LEU A 141 -2.78 -17.17 2.08
N THR A 142 -3.06 -16.57 0.91
CA THR A 142 -3.25 -17.31 -0.34
C THR A 142 -2.05 -18.22 -0.61
N ASN A 143 -2.34 -19.51 -0.85
CA ASN A 143 -1.37 -20.60 -1.06
C ASN A 143 -0.50 -21.00 0.16
N ILE A 144 -0.75 -20.46 1.35
CA ILE A 144 -0.03 -20.83 2.58
C ILE A 144 -0.94 -21.69 3.45
N THR A 145 -0.81 -23.02 3.36
CA THR A 145 -1.71 -23.97 4.06
C THR A 145 -1.17 -24.46 5.40
N ASN A 146 0.15 -24.39 5.62
CA ASN A 146 0.77 -24.85 6.86
C ASN A 146 0.59 -23.80 7.98
N PRO A 147 -0.05 -24.14 9.11
CA PRO A 147 -0.28 -23.19 10.21
C PRO A 147 0.99 -22.52 10.73
N LYS A 148 2.10 -23.25 10.81
CA LYS A 148 3.39 -22.68 11.25
C LYS A 148 3.96 -21.65 10.26
N GLN A 149 3.64 -21.80 8.98
CA GLN A 149 4.03 -20.83 7.96
C GLN A 149 3.07 -19.64 7.93
N GLN A 150 1.78 -19.86 8.21
CA GLN A 150 0.80 -18.78 8.36
C GLN A 150 1.18 -17.83 9.50
N GLU A 151 1.69 -18.35 10.63
CA GLU A 151 2.20 -17.55 11.76
C GLU A 151 3.37 -16.63 11.38
N LEU A 152 4.09 -16.93 10.29
CA LEU A 152 5.17 -16.08 9.79
C LEU A 152 4.66 -14.92 8.94
N VAL A 153 3.41 -14.94 8.47
CA VAL A 153 2.75 -13.78 7.87
C VAL A 153 2.24 -12.91 9.02
N ILE A 154 3.00 -11.87 9.35
CA ILE A 154 2.76 -11.06 10.55
C ILE A 154 1.76 -9.92 10.33
N GLY A 155 1.28 -9.74 9.10
CA GLY A 155 0.26 -8.76 8.75
C GLY A 155 0.28 -8.39 7.28
N GLY A 156 -0.52 -7.38 6.95
CA GLY A 156 -0.53 -6.74 5.65
C GLY A 156 -0.51 -5.23 5.76
N GLU A 157 -0.12 -4.58 4.67
CA GLU A 157 -0.10 -3.12 4.54
C GLU A 157 -0.72 -2.74 3.19
N VAL A 158 -1.49 -1.65 3.19
CA VAL A 158 -1.89 -0.98 1.95
C VAL A 158 -0.92 0.17 1.69
N CYS A 159 -0.47 0.31 0.45
CA CYS A 159 0.48 1.36 0.07
C CYS A 159 -0.23 2.46 -0.72
N MET A 160 0.23 3.69 -0.56
CA MET A 160 -0.28 4.86 -1.27
C MET A 160 0.93 5.65 -1.77
N TRP A 161 1.26 5.47 -3.05
CA TRP A 161 2.37 6.19 -3.67
C TRP A 161 1.93 7.57 -4.19
N GLY A 162 2.85 8.54 -4.11
CA GLY A 162 2.54 9.97 -4.25
C GLY A 162 2.86 10.57 -5.62
N GLU A 163 3.10 9.77 -6.67
CA GLU A 163 3.59 10.25 -7.97
C GLU A 163 2.52 11.01 -8.75
N GLN A 164 1.24 10.63 -8.57
CA GLN A 164 0.10 11.17 -9.32
C GLN A 164 -1.02 11.72 -8.43
N ILE A 165 -0.78 11.79 -7.12
CA ILE A 165 -1.76 12.14 -6.09
C ILE A 165 -1.17 13.28 -5.25
N ASP A 166 -2.00 14.23 -4.85
CA ASP A 166 -1.59 15.34 -4.00
C ASP A 166 -2.61 15.64 -2.88
N GLY A 167 -2.44 16.75 -2.18
CA GLY A 167 -3.33 17.14 -1.07
C GLY A 167 -4.78 17.38 -1.48
N SER A 168 -5.08 17.48 -2.78
CA SER A 168 -6.44 17.67 -3.29
C SER A 168 -7.25 16.38 -3.39
N ASP A 169 -6.59 15.22 -3.50
CA ASP A 169 -7.25 13.95 -3.81
C ASP A 169 -6.75 12.73 -3.01
N ILE A 170 -5.77 12.90 -2.12
CA ILE A 170 -5.20 11.82 -1.31
C ILE A 170 -6.24 11.10 -0.44
N GLU A 171 -7.16 11.83 0.20
CA GLU A 171 -8.15 11.23 1.10
C GLU A 171 -9.18 10.40 0.32
N GLN A 172 -9.64 10.91 -0.83
CA GLN A 172 -10.58 10.21 -1.69
C GLN A 172 -9.94 8.96 -2.29
N THR A 173 -8.63 8.97 -2.53
CA THR A 173 -7.90 7.84 -3.08
C THR A 173 -7.68 6.75 -2.02
N ILE A 174 -7.35 7.13 -0.79
CA ILE A 174 -7.19 6.17 0.32
C ILE A 174 -8.53 5.58 0.77
N TRP A 175 -9.55 6.43 0.97
CA TRP A 175 -10.81 6.03 1.59
C TRP A 175 -11.95 5.90 0.57
N PRO A 176 -12.77 4.84 0.64
CA PRO A 176 -12.90 3.88 1.75
C PRO A 176 -12.09 2.58 1.55
N ARG A 177 -11.25 2.48 0.52
CA ARG A 177 -10.53 1.25 0.16
C ARG A 177 -9.61 0.75 1.29
N ALA A 178 -8.90 1.63 1.97
CA ALA A 178 -8.09 1.25 3.13
C ALA A 178 -8.92 0.61 4.26
N ALA A 179 -10.18 1.03 4.45
CA ALA A 179 -11.08 0.42 5.45
C ALA A 179 -11.45 -1.02 5.08
N ALA A 180 -11.60 -1.30 3.79
CA ALA A 180 -11.86 -2.65 3.29
C ALA A 180 -10.68 -3.60 3.56
N ALA A 181 -9.44 -3.13 3.35
CA ALA A 181 -8.24 -3.90 3.72
C ALA A 181 -8.12 -4.08 5.24
N ALA A 182 -8.44 -3.04 6.02
CA ALA A 182 -8.39 -3.11 7.47
C ALA A 182 -9.33 -4.19 8.02
N GLU A 183 -10.55 -4.32 7.48
CA GLU A 183 -11.48 -5.37 7.91
C GLU A 183 -10.95 -6.77 7.60
N ARG A 184 -10.32 -6.95 6.42
CA ARG A 184 -9.67 -8.20 6.02
C ARG A 184 -8.53 -8.60 6.94
N LEU A 185 -7.73 -7.63 7.39
CA LEU A 185 -6.57 -7.87 8.25
C LEU A 185 -6.93 -8.03 9.73
N TRP A 186 -8.06 -7.46 10.17
CA TRP A 186 -8.45 -7.44 11.57
C TRP A 186 -9.43 -8.56 11.94
N SER A 187 -10.35 -8.90 11.03
CA SER A 187 -11.41 -9.85 11.34
C SER A 187 -10.88 -11.29 11.29
N PRO A 188 -11.33 -12.19 12.20
CA PRO A 188 -11.04 -13.60 12.07
C PRO A 188 -11.47 -14.14 10.71
N TYR A 189 -10.67 -15.02 10.11
CA TYR A 189 -10.91 -15.54 8.76
C TYR A 189 -12.33 -16.12 8.59
N ASP A 190 -12.80 -16.89 9.57
CA ASP A 190 -14.12 -17.52 9.55
C ASP A 190 -15.30 -16.51 9.61
N ASN A 191 -15.05 -15.28 10.07
CA ASN A 191 -16.04 -14.21 10.15
C ASN A 191 -16.04 -13.29 8.92
N LEU A 192 -15.09 -13.47 7.99
CA LEU A 192 -15.04 -12.67 6.78
C LEU A 192 -16.18 -13.04 5.84
N ALA A 193 -16.89 -12.02 5.35
CA ALA A 193 -17.89 -12.22 4.31
C ALA A 193 -17.22 -12.75 3.04
N LYS A 194 -17.80 -13.79 2.45
CA LYS A 194 -17.34 -14.36 1.15
C LYS A 194 -17.78 -13.51 -0.04
N ASP A 195 -18.86 -12.76 0.12
CA ASP A 195 -19.39 -11.84 -0.88
C ASP A 195 -19.25 -10.39 -0.37
N PRO A 196 -18.47 -9.53 -1.05
CA PRO A 196 -18.32 -8.12 -0.68
C PRO A 196 -19.64 -7.37 -0.54
N ARG A 197 -20.70 -7.78 -1.26
CA ARG A 197 -22.01 -7.12 -1.18
C ARG A 197 -22.61 -7.15 0.22
N GLN A 198 -22.25 -8.15 1.03
CA GLN A 198 -22.70 -8.25 2.43
C GLN A 198 -22.07 -7.18 3.33
N ILE A 199 -20.96 -6.58 2.92
CA ILE A 199 -20.22 -5.58 3.71
C ILE A 199 -20.54 -4.15 3.28
N THR A 200 -21.17 -3.97 2.12
CA THR A 200 -21.48 -2.65 1.54
C THR A 200 -22.20 -1.74 2.53
N GLY A 201 -23.17 -2.26 3.29
CA GLY A 201 -23.95 -1.48 4.25
C GLY A 201 -23.09 -0.91 5.39
N ARG A 202 -22.21 -1.72 5.98
CA ARG A 202 -21.31 -1.26 7.06
C ARG A 202 -20.19 -0.36 6.56
N LEU A 203 -19.66 -0.63 5.37
CA LEU A 203 -18.66 0.23 4.74
C LEU A 203 -19.24 1.60 4.37
N ALA A 204 -20.50 1.64 3.91
CA ALA A 204 -21.21 2.89 3.64
C ALA A 204 -21.41 3.71 4.92
N HIS A 205 -21.76 3.05 6.02
CA HIS A 205 -21.84 3.69 7.34
C HIS A 205 -20.49 4.27 7.77
N PHE A 206 -19.41 3.49 7.67
CA PHE A 206 -18.07 3.96 8.01
C PHE A 206 -17.62 5.14 7.14
N ARG A 207 -17.93 5.12 5.84
CA ARG A 207 -17.70 6.27 4.96
C ARG A 207 -18.43 7.53 5.45
N CYS A 208 -19.69 7.42 5.87
CA CYS A 208 -20.41 8.56 6.42
C CYS A 208 -19.73 9.12 7.68
N LEU A 209 -19.23 8.24 8.55
CA LEU A 209 -18.46 8.63 9.74
C LEU A 209 -17.16 9.36 9.40
N LEU A 210 -16.47 8.96 8.32
CA LEU A 210 -15.28 9.66 7.83
C LEU A 210 -15.63 11.07 7.34
N ASN A 211 -16.65 11.20 6.50
CA ASN A 211 -17.09 12.49 5.96
C ASN A 211 -17.55 13.45 7.07
N GLN A 212 -18.27 12.96 8.08
CA GLN A 212 -18.67 13.75 9.26
C GLN A 212 -17.47 14.25 10.08
N ARG A 213 -16.33 13.56 10.00
CA ARG A 213 -15.07 13.93 10.67
C ARG A 213 -14.15 14.78 9.79
N GLY A 214 -14.60 15.17 8.60
CA GLY A 214 -13.83 15.97 7.67
C GLY A 214 -12.80 15.18 6.84
N VAL A 215 -12.89 13.84 6.81
CA VAL A 215 -12.08 13.00 5.92
C VAL A 215 -12.88 12.73 4.65
N ALA A 216 -12.43 13.27 3.52
CA ALA A 216 -13.13 13.23 2.24
C ALA A 216 -13.05 11.83 1.59
N ALA A 217 -13.97 10.93 1.95
CA ALA A 217 -14.00 9.57 1.42
C ALA A 217 -14.79 9.44 0.11
N ALA A 218 -14.18 8.75 -0.88
CA ALA A 218 -14.79 8.50 -2.18
C ALA A 218 -16.10 7.68 -2.08
N PRO A 219 -17.02 7.80 -3.05
CA PRO A 219 -18.24 6.99 -3.08
C PRO A 219 -17.93 5.48 -3.21
N LEU A 220 -18.81 4.63 -2.67
CA LEU A 220 -18.69 3.16 -2.78
C LEU A 220 -19.16 2.61 -4.13
N ALA A 221 -19.97 3.37 -4.85
CA ALA A 221 -20.65 2.96 -6.07
C ALA A 221 -20.78 4.13 -7.05
N GLY A 222 -20.96 3.80 -8.33
CA GLY A 222 -21.12 4.76 -9.42
C GLY A 222 -19.81 5.07 -10.14
N PRO A 223 -19.88 5.59 -11.38
CA PRO A 223 -18.71 5.83 -12.24
C PRO A 223 -17.98 7.14 -11.88
N GLY A 224 -17.94 7.53 -10.59
CA GLY A 224 -17.48 8.87 -10.16
C GLY A 224 -16.04 9.26 -10.57
N ARG A 225 -15.28 8.33 -11.16
CA ARG A 225 -13.93 8.53 -11.70
C ARG A 225 -13.81 8.16 -13.19
N VAL A 226 -14.92 7.91 -13.90
CA VAL A 226 -14.94 7.50 -15.31
C VAL A 226 -15.70 8.55 -16.13
N ALA A 227 -15.17 8.90 -17.30
CA ALA A 227 -15.88 9.74 -18.25
C ALA A 227 -17.19 9.06 -18.69
N PRO A 228 -18.28 9.82 -18.92
CA PRO A 228 -19.50 9.26 -19.49
C PRO A 228 -19.19 8.56 -20.81
N GLN A 229 -19.79 7.39 -21.04
CA GLN A 229 -19.57 6.61 -22.26
C GLN A 229 -20.01 7.35 -23.53
N ASP A 230 -20.94 8.31 -23.42
CA ASP A 230 -21.48 9.09 -24.54
C ASP A 230 -21.56 10.59 -24.21
N PRO A 231 -21.20 11.49 -25.15
CA PRO A 231 -21.27 12.94 -24.94
C PRO A 231 -22.71 13.48 -24.75
N VAL A 232 -23.72 12.70 -25.16
CA VAL A 232 -25.15 13.06 -25.03
C VAL A 232 -25.75 12.56 -23.72
N MET A 233 -25.09 11.60 -23.07
CA MET A 233 -25.39 11.18 -21.71
C MET A 233 -24.56 12.06 -20.76
N SER A 234 -24.93 13.34 -20.66
CA SER A 234 -24.63 14.11 -19.45
C SER A 234 -25.39 13.45 -18.30
N VAL A 235 -24.86 12.33 -17.82
CA VAL A 235 -25.34 11.74 -16.57
C VAL A 235 -24.80 12.67 -15.50
N CYS A 236 -25.60 13.69 -15.16
CA CYS A 236 -25.54 14.33 -13.86
C CYS A 236 -25.90 13.27 -12.83
N ASN A 237 -25.01 12.31 -12.60
CA ASN A 237 -25.02 11.46 -11.42
C ASN A 237 -24.60 12.36 -10.25
N ALA A 238 -25.47 13.30 -9.89
CA ALA A 238 -25.43 13.97 -8.61
C ALA A 238 -25.80 12.91 -7.56
N PHE A 239 -24.83 12.07 -7.20
CA PHE A 239 -24.96 11.22 -6.02
C PHE A 239 -24.80 12.10 -4.80
N VAL A 240 -25.91 12.74 -4.39
CA VAL A 240 -26.02 13.28 -3.04
C VAL A 240 -26.27 12.10 -2.12
N LEU A 241 -25.20 11.44 -1.67
CA LEU A 241 -25.24 10.59 -0.49
C LEU A 241 -25.42 11.52 0.71
N SER A 242 -26.67 11.85 1.03
CA SER A 242 -26.99 12.52 2.28
C SER A 242 -26.80 11.53 3.42
N CYS A 243 -25.77 11.74 4.25
CA CYS A 243 -25.58 10.98 5.47
C CYS A 243 -26.53 11.52 6.55
N THR A 244 -27.83 11.27 6.43
CA THR A 244 -28.79 11.59 7.49
C THR A 244 -28.76 10.48 8.53
N THR A 245 -28.34 10.82 9.75
CA THR A 245 -28.51 9.98 10.93
C THR A 245 -29.88 10.30 11.53
N ASP A 246 -30.94 9.66 11.06
CA ASP A 246 -32.15 9.56 11.86
C ASP A 246 -32.10 8.25 12.67
N GLU A 247 -32.44 8.36 13.94
CA GLU A 247 -32.47 7.26 14.89
C GLU A 247 -33.31 6.10 14.34
N GLU A 248 -32.76 4.88 14.50
CA GLU A 248 -33.33 3.60 14.04
C GLU A 248 -33.15 3.27 12.54
N ARG A 249 -32.02 2.59 12.27
CA ARG A 249 -31.87 1.55 11.23
C ARG A 249 -32.46 1.89 9.86
N LEU A 250 -31.67 2.56 9.01
CA LEU A 250 -31.42 2.25 7.59
C LEU A 250 -30.70 3.44 6.96
N ILE A 251 -29.51 3.23 6.37
CA ILE A 251 -28.95 4.20 5.42
C ILE A 251 -29.79 4.04 4.14
N ASN A 252 -30.68 5.00 3.88
CA ASN A 252 -31.38 5.03 2.61
C ASN A 252 -30.42 5.51 1.51
N LEU A 253 -30.00 4.60 0.64
CA LEU A 253 -29.40 4.96 -0.64
C LEU A 253 -30.50 5.50 -1.56
N TYR A 254 -30.61 6.82 -1.66
CA TYR A 254 -31.39 7.44 -2.73
C TYR A 254 -30.46 7.68 -3.94
N ALA A 255 -30.65 6.89 -5.00
CA ALA A 255 -30.19 7.27 -6.32
C ALA A 255 -31.30 8.13 -6.95
N LEU A 256 -31.17 9.45 -6.87
CA LEU A 256 -32.01 10.36 -7.65
C LEU A 256 -31.51 10.33 -9.10
N ASN A 257 -32.17 9.54 -9.95
CA ASN A 257 -32.05 9.69 -11.40
C ASN A 257 -32.74 10.99 -11.80
N LEU A 258 -32.06 12.12 -11.65
CA LEU A 258 -32.48 13.37 -12.26
C LEU A 258 -32.09 13.33 -13.73
N SER A 259 -33.06 13.16 -14.62
CA SER A 259 -32.86 13.41 -16.05
C SER A 259 -32.54 14.89 -16.22
N CYS A 260 -31.30 15.20 -16.60
CA CYS A 260 -30.93 16.56 -16.95
C CYS A 260 -31.56 16.89 -18.32
N SER A 261 -32.82 17.34 -18.33
CA SER A 261 -33.38 17.93 -19.54
C SER A 261 -32.56 19.18 -19.84
N THR A 262 -31.92 19.20 -21.01
CA THR A 262 -31.29 20.38 -21.58
C THR A 262 -32.29 21.53 -21.58
N GLN A 263 -32.18 22.44 -20.62
CA GLN A 263 -32.78 23.78 -20.74
C GLN A 263 -32.03 24.48 -21.87
N ARG A 264 -32.48 24.27 -23.11
CA ARG A 264 -32.28 25.23 -24.19
C ARG A 264 -32.92 26.53 -23.69
N SER A 265 -32.09 27.42 -23.16
CA SER A 265 -32.47 28.82 -23.03
C SER A 265 -32.71 29.32 -24.46
N LEU A 266 -33.99 29.42 -24.84
CA LEU A 266 -34.45 30.32 -25.89
C LEU A 266 -34.14 31.74 -25.39
N TYR A 267 -33.00 32.28 -25.81
CA TYR A 267 -32.85 33.73 -25.91
C TYR A 267 -33.60 34.15 -27.18
N LEU A 268 -34.74 34.81 -26.97
CA LEU A 268 -35.33 35.76 -27.93
C LEU A 268 -34.46 37.02 -27.96
#